data_AF-A0A433PVX8-F1
#
_entry.id   AF-A0A433PVX8-F1
#
_cell.length_a   1.000
_cell.length_b   1.000
_cell.length_c   1.000
_cell.angle_alpha   90.00
_cell.angle_beta   90.00
_cell.angle_gamma   90.00
#
_symmetry.space_group_name_H-M   'P 1'
#
loop_
_entity.id
_entity.type
_entity.pdbx_description
1 polymer ?
#
loop_
_entity_poly.entity_id
_entity_poly.type
_entity_poly.pdbx_seq_one_letter_code
_entity_poly.pdbx_strand_id
1 'polypeptide(L)'
;MPSTAARHSGLQQEVIKFYRECFRAARAKSAQSRPHFYAFIRTQFRAHDLKKNDFTSIEYLLRRGRRQLESYREPSIDDMHI
;
A
#
# COMPACT_ATOMS: atom_id res chain seq x y z
N MET A 1 -7.96 -28.33 8.67
CA MET A 1 -6.54 -28.11 8.32
C MET A 1 -6.13 -26.75 8.88
N PRO A 2 -5.28 -26.65 9.91
CA PRO A 2 -4.78 -25.34 10.32
C PRO A 2 -3.84 -24.83 9.23
N SER A 3 -4.21 -23.73 8.58
CA SER A 3 -3.31 -22.99 7.69
C SER A 3 -2.17 -22.47 8.56
N THR A 4 -0.99 -23.10 8.49
CA THR A 4 0.21 -22.64 9.19
C THR A 4 0.45 -21.20 8.77
N ALA A 5 0.25 -20.26 9.69
CA ALA A 5 0.55 -18.86 9.43
C ALA A 5 2.02 -18.78 9.03
N ALA A 6 2.27 -18.44 7.76
CA ALA A 6 3.64 -18.24 7.28
C ALA A 6 4.29 -17.21 8.18
N ARG A 7 5.43 -17.55 8.79
CA ARG A 7 6.13 -16.62 9.68
C ARG A 7 6.82 -15.56 8.83
N HIS A 8 6.14 -14.43 8.64
CA HIS A 8 6.66 -13.29 7.89
C HIS A 8 7.83 -12.63 8.65
N SER A 9 8.83 -12.14 7.92
CA SER A 9 9.88 -11.28 8.48
C SER A 9 9.31 -9.94 8.95
N GLY A 10 10.07 -9.20 9.77
CA GLY A 10 9.68 -7.86 10.22
C GLY A 10 9.34 -6.94 9.04
N LEU A 11 10.20 -6.91 8.03
CA LEU A 11 9.96 -6.11 6.82
C LEU A 11 8.71 -6.55 6.06
N GLN A 12 8.45 -7.85 5.94
CA GLN A 12 7.23 -8.35 5.31
C GLN A 12 5.97 -7.93 6.08
N GLN A 13 6.01 -7.96 7.42
CA GLN A 13 4.93 -7.44 8.26
C GLN A 13 4.72 -5.94 8.06
N GLU A 14 5.79 -5.17 7.90
CA GLU A 14 5.69 -3.75 7.59
C GLU A 14 5.05 -3.48 6.22
N VAL A 15 5.39 -4.26 5.19
CA VAL A 15 4.74 -4.17 3.88
C VAL A 15 3.25 -4.44 3.98
N ILE A 16 2.85 -5.49 4.71
CA ILE A 16 1.43 -5.83 4.91
C ILE A 16 0.72 -4.72 5.68
N LYS A 17 1.33 -4.21 6.74
CA LYS A 17 0.77 -3.11 7.53
C LYS A 17 0.58 -1.86 6.67
N PHE A 18 1.58 -1.51 5.86
CA PHE A 18 1.52 -0.36 4.96
C PHE A 18 0.43 -0.55 3.89
N TYR A 19 0.33 -1.73 3.28
CA TYR A 19 -0.76 -2.05 2.33
C TYR A 19 -2.13 -1.81 2.96
N ARG A 20 -2.38 -2.34 4.16
CA ARG A 20 -3.66 -2.14 4.88
C ARG A 20 -3.89 -0.67 5.23
N GLU A 21 -2.84 0.08 5.53
CA GLU A 21 -2.92 1.51 5.82
C GLU A 21 -3.38 2.32 4.60
N CYS A 22 -2.86 2.03 3.40
CA CYS A 22 -3.32 2.65 2.15
C CYS A 22 -4.84 2.47 1.94
N PHE A 23 -5.35 1.25 2.15
CA PHE A 23 -6.80 0.99 2.02
C PHE A 23 -7.62 1.71 3.10
N ARG A 24 -7.09 1.88 4.31
CA ARG A 24 -7.76 2.66 5.37
C ARG A 24 -7.84 4.14 4.99
N ALA A 25 -6.77 4.72 4.45
CA ALA A 25 -6.79 6.09 3.96
C ALA A 25 -7.79 6.27 2.82
N ALA A 26 -7.83 5.33 1.87
CA ALA A 26 -8.80 5.35 0.77
C ALA A 26 -10.27 5.23 1.23
N ARG A 27 -10.55 4.66 2.41
CA ARG A 27 -11.92 4.65 2.98
C ARG A 27 -12.41 6.03 3.40
N ALA A 28 -11.49 6.96 3.71
CA ALA A 28 -11.84 8.33 4.04
C ALA A 28 -12.26 9.17 2.82
N LYS A 29 -12.00 8.68 1.60
CA LYS A 29 -12.39 9.32 0.34
C LYS A 29 -13.87 9.07 0.03
N SER A 30 -14.42 9.91 -0.86
CA SER A 30 -15.81 9.81 -1.30
C SER A 30 -16.14 8.42 -1.85
N ALA A 31 -17.40 8.00 -1.76
CA ALA A 31 -17.81 6.66 -2.19
C ALA A 31 -17.58 6.43 -3.70
N GLN A 32 -17.60 7.52 -4.48
CA GLN A 32 -17.40 7.50 -5.93
C GLN A 32 -15.93 7.33 -6.32
N SER A 33 -14.99 7.97 -5.62
CA SER A 33 -13.55 7.88 -5.95
C SER A 33 -12.84 6.69 -5.31
N ARG A 34 -13.41 6.12 -4.24
CA ARG A 34 -12.85 4.97 -3.51
C ARG A 34 -12.47 3.77 -4.40
N PRO A 35 -13.27 3.35 -5.40
CA PRO A 35 -12.87 2.30 -6.33
C PRO A 35 -11.60 2.64 -7.12
N HIS A 36 -11.43 3.89 -7.56
CA HIS A 36 -10.23 4.34 -8.26
C HIS A 36 -9.00 4.26 -7.37
N PHE A 37 -9.10 4.71 -6.11
CA PHE A 37 -8.02 4.58 -5.13
C PHE A 37 -7.65 3.10 -4.88
N TYR A 38 -8.63 2.20 -4.79
CA TYR A 38 -8.36 0.78 -4.60
C TYR A 38 -7.64 0.17 -5.82
N ALA A 39 -8.07 0.52 -7.03
CA ALA A 39 -7.38 0.11 -8.25
C ALA A 39 -5.94 0.64 -8.27
N PHE A 40 -5.75 1.93 -7.98
CA PHE A 40 -4.44 2.57 -7.90
C PHE A 40 -3.51 1.86 -6.92
N ILE A 41 -3.95 1.63 -5.67
CA ILE A 41 -3.14 0.93 -4.66
C ILE A 41 -2.74 -0.46 -5.16
N ARG A 42 -3.68 -1.24 -5.73
CA ARG A 42 -3.38 -2.59 -6.23
C ARG A 42 -2.37 -2.56 -7.38
N THR A 43 -2.54 -1.63 -8.32
CA THR A 43 -1.65 -1.47 -9.47
C THR A 43 -0.24 -1.11 -9.01
N GLN A 44 -0.09 -0.13 -8.12
CA GLN A 44 1.22 0.30 -7.62
C GLN A 44 1.96 -0.84 -6.91
N PHE A 45 1.29 -1.59 -6.03
CA PHE A 45 1.93 -2.73 -5.35
C PHE A 45 2.27 -3.90 -6.28
N ARG A 46 1.58 -4.04 -7.43
CA ARG A 46 1.85 -5.07 -8.43
C ARG A 46 2.86 -4.66 -9.50
N ALA A 47 3.14 -3.36 -9.64
CA ALA A 47 4.04 -2.83 -10.66
C ALA A 47 5.52 -3.15 -10.39
N HIS A 48 5.86 -3.61 -9.18
CA HIS A 48 7.23 -3.90 -8.78
C HIS A 48 7.48 -5.41 -8.77
N ASP A 49 8.39 -5.88 -9.62
CA ASP A 49 8.90 -7.24 -9.60
C ASP A 49 10.10 -7.35 -8.64
N LEU A 50 9.81 -7.50 -7.35
CA LEU A 50 10.82 -7.53 -6.28
C LEU A 50 11.05 -8.95 -5.79
N LYS A 51 12.32 -9.31 -5.60
CA LYS A 51 12.67 -10.54 -4.89
C LYS A 51 12.46 -10.35 -3.39
N LYS A 52 12.03 -11.42 -2.70
CA LYS A 52 11.79 -11.42 -1.25
C LYS A 52 12.98 -11.01 -0.38
N ASN A 53 14.20 -11.06 -0.92
CA ASN A 53 15.46 -10.72 -0.28
C ASN A 53 16.04 -9.37 -0.72
N ASP A 54 15.33 -8.62 -1.56
CA ASP A 54 15.75 -7.27 -1.96
C ASP A 54 15.34 -6.24 -0.89
N PHE A 55 15.93 -6.39 0.30
CA PHE A 55 15.57 -5.61 1.49
C PHE A 55 15.72 -4.10 1.25
N THR A 56 16.82 -3.67 0.64
CA THR A 56 17.11 -2.26 0.36
C THR A 56 16.06 -1.62 -0.54
N SER A 57 15.67 -2.28 -1.63
CA SER A 57 14.64 -1.77 -2.53
C SER A 57 13.27 -1.72 -1.85
N ILE A 58 12.92 -2.77 -1.08
CA ILE A 58 11.65 -2.82 -0.34
C ILE A 58 11.57 -1.68 0.68
N GLU A 59 12.64 -1.45 1.45
CA GLU A 59 12.70 -0.35 2.42
C GLU A 59 12.61 1.02 1.75
N TYR A 60 13.33 1.21 0.64
CA TYR A 60 13.26 2.44 -0.13
C TYR A 60 11.83 2.72 -0.63
N LEU A 61 11.18 1.71 -1.20
CA LEU A 61 9.81 1.81 -1.70
C LEU A 61 8.80 2.03 -0.57
N LEU A 62 8.97 1.38 0.58
CA LEU A 62 8.15 1.65 1.77
C LEU A 62 8.27 3.09 2.22
N ARG A 63 9.49 3.61 2.35
CA ARG A 63 9.72 5.00 2.76
C ARG A 63 9.16 6.00 1.75
N ARG A 64 9.28 5.70 0.44
CA ARG A 64 8.68 6.51 -0.63
C ARG A 64 7.15 6.47 -0.57
N GLY A 65 6.57 5.28 -0.46
CA GLY A 65 5.13 5.08 -0.40
C GLY A 65 4.50 5.73 0.83
N ARG A 66 5.15 5.67 2.00
CA ARG A 66 4.66 6.36 3.21
C ARG A 66 4.57 7.87 3.00
N ARG A 67 5.61 8.50 2.41
CA ARG A 67 5.56 9.94 2.07
C ARG A 67 4.41 10.26 1.13
N GLN A 68 4.18 9.41 0.13
CA GLN A 68 3.10 9.59 -0.83
C GLN A 68 1.71 9.42 -0.18
N LEU A 69 1.58 8.48 0.76
CA LEU A 69 0.35 8.26 1.52
C LEU A 69 0.00 9.47 2.40
N GLU A 70 0.99 10.12 3.04
CA GLU A 70 0.75 11.33 3.81
C GLU A 70 0.15 12.44 2.95
N SER A 71 0.63 12.64 1.71
CA SER A 71 0.01 13.58 0.79
C SER A 71 -1.42 13.17 0.41
N TYR A 72 -1.67 11.89 0.16
CA TYR A 72 -3.02 11.40 -0.18
C TYR A 72 -4.00 11.41 0.97
N ARG A 73 -3.54 11.56 2.22
CA ARG A 73 -4.43 11.77 3.37
C ARG A 73 -5.06 13.16 3.37
N GLU A 74 -4.50 14.11 2.64
CA GLU A 74 -5.07 15.46 2.57
C GLU A 74 -6.47 15.42 1.93
N PRO A 75 -7.45 16.14 2.50
CA PRO A 75 -8.81 16.22 1.96
C PRO A 75 -8.86 16.79 0.55
N SER A 76 -7.87 17.61 0.19
CA SER A 76 -7.71 18.26 -1.11
C SER A 76 -7.58 17.29 -2.28
N ILE A 77 -7.16 16.05 -2.02
CA ILE A 77 -6.99 15.01 -3.04
C ILE A 77 -8.16 14.03 -2.92
N ASP A 78 -9.30 14.32 -3.54
CA ASP A 78 -10.49 13.46 -3.45
C ASP A 78 -10.60 12.42 -4.58
N ASP A 79 -9.92 12.61 -5.73
CA ASP A 79 -9.97 11.65 -6.83
C ASP A 79 -8.60 11.39 -7.46
N MET A 80 -8.35 10.13 -7.83
CA MET A 80 -7.17 9.71 -8.59
C MET A 80 -7.63 9.22 -9.95
N HIS A 81 -7.38 10.02 -10.99
CA HIS A 81 -7.54 9.58 -12.37
C HIS A 81 -6.40 8.61 -12.70
N ILE A 82 -6.75 7.36 -13.04
CA ILE A 82 -5.86 6.34 -13.61
C ILE A 82 -6.19 6.16 -15.08
#